data_AF-A0A3G1A649-F1
#
_entry.id   AF-A0A3G1A649-F1
#
_cell.length_a   1.000
_cell.length_b   1.000
_cell.length_c   1.000
_cell.angle_alpha   90.00
_cell.angle_beta   90.00
_cell.angle_gamma   90.00
#
_symmetry.space_group_name_H-M   'P 1'
#
loop_
_entity.id
_entity.type
_entity.pdbx_description
1 polymer ?
#
loop_
_entity_poly.entity_id
_entity_poly.type
_entity_poly.pdbx_seq_one_letter_code
_entity_poly.pdbx_strand_id
1 'polypeptide(L)' 'MNTPFWDPEKPPKPEYDGYSETVINHFYEKLLKIKDTLNTEPAKKIAEERHRYMLEFIDRFLKEWQGLL' A
#
# COMPACT_ATOMS: atom_id res chain seq x y z
N MET A 1 -18.89 -4.05 4.81
CA MET A 1 -18.35 -2.81 4.21
C MET A 1 -17.89 -3.15 2.80
N ASN A 2 -18.43 -2.48 1.77
CA ASN A 2 -17.97 -2.62 0.38
C ASN A 2 -16.95 -1.52 0.07
N THR A 3 -15.77 -1.56 0.71
CA THR A 3 -14.70 -0.61 0.38
C THR A 3 -14.17 -0.97 -1.02
N PRO A 4 -14.19 -0.05 -2.00
CA PRO A 4 -13.65 -0.32 -3.32
C PRO A 4 -12.16 -0.63 -3.24
N PHE A 5 -11.69 -1.47 -4.17
CA PHE A 5 -10.28 -1.83 -4.18
C PHE A 5 -9.39 -0.66 -4.61
N TRP A 6 -9.80 0.03 -5.69
CA TRP A 6 -9.11 1.19 -6.27
C TRP A 6 -10.14 2.20 -6.80
N ASP A 7 -9.81 3.48 -6.69
CA ASP A 7 -10.58 4.61 -7.21
C ASP A 7 -9.63 5.79 -7.48
N PRO A 8 -9.35 6.15 -8.74
CA PRO A 8 -8.38 7.19 -9.08
C PRO A 8 -8.86 8.60 -8.69
N GLU A 9 -10.15 8.80 -8.42
CA GLU A 9 -10.68 10.09 -7.98
C GLU A 9 -10.49 10.31 -6.47
N LYS A 10 -10.02 9.29 -5.74
CA LYS A 10 -9.81 9.32 -4.29
C LYS A 10 -8.32 9.17 -3.95
N PRO A 11 -7.55 10.26 -3.86
CA PRO A 11 -6.14 10.18 -3.51
C PRO A 11 -5.94 9.70 -2.06
N PRO A 12 -4.78 9.07 -1.74
CA PRO A 12 -4.47 8.67 -0.38
C PRO A 12 -4.24 9.88 0.52
N LYS A 13 -4.62 9.75 1.79
CA LYS A 13 -4.36 10.77 2.81
C LYS A 13 -2.89 10.78 3.23
N PRO A 14 -2.35 11.94 3.67
CA PRO A 14 -0.98 12.00 4.20
C PRO A 14 -0.83 11.17 5.50
N GLU A 15 -1.86 11.13 6.33
CA GLU A 15 -1.90 10.41 7.60
C GLU A 15 -3.08 9.46 7.66
N TYR A 16 -2.88 8.30 8.30
CA TYR A 16 -3.91 7.29 8.48
C TYR A 16 -4.70 7.56 9.76
N ASP A 17 -6.01 7.76 9.63
CA ASP A 17 -6.94 8.11 10.72
C ASP A 17 -7.78 6.92 11.23
N GLY A 18 -7.46 5.69 10.79
CA GLY A 18 -8.23 4.49 11.11
C GLY A 18 -9.15 4.02 9.99
N TYR A 19 -9.32 4.83 8.93
CA TYR A 19 -10.13 4.47 7.77
C TYR A 19 -9.42 4.82 6.46
N SER A 20 -9.61 4.01 5.42
CA SER A 20 -9.12 4.28 4.07
C SER A 20 -10.29 4.16 3.09
N GLU A 21 -10.39 5.10 2.16
CA GLU A 21 -11.50 5.14 1.20
C GLU A 21 -11.40 4.03 0.14
N THR A 22 -10.19 3.54 -0.12
CA THR A 22 -9.91 2.41 -1.01
C THR A 22 -8.89 1.47 -0.37
N VAL A 23 -8.82 0.22 -0.86
CA VAL A 23 -7.80 -0.74 -0.42
C VAL A 23 -6.39 -0.24 -0.78
N ILE A 24 -6.18 0.26 -2.00
CA ILE A 24 -4.88 0.81 -2.42
C ILE A 24 -4.48 2.03 -1.58
N ASN A 25 -5.42 2.89 -1.20
CA ASN A 25 -5.11 4.00 -0.30
C ASN A 25 -4.58 3.50 1.04
N HIS A 26 -5.11 2.39 1.57
CA HIS A 26 -4.59 1.77 2.80
C HIS A 26 -3.12 1.34 2.69
N PHE A 27 -2.68 0.88 1.51
CA PHE A 27 -1.28 0.56 1.26
C PHE A 27 -0.41 1.81 1.46
N TYR A 28 -0.77 2.93 0.82
CA TYR A 28 0.00 4.18 0.88
C TYR A 28 -0.11 4.91 2.23
N GLU A 29 -1.30 4.93 2.83
CA GLU A 29 -1.56 5.63 4.09
C GLU A 29 -0.87 4.95 5.26
N LYS A 30 -0.77 3.60 5.23
CA LYS A 30 -0.30 2.80 6.37
C LYS A 30 0.71 1.71 5.99
N LEU A 31 0.35 0.73 5.17
CA LEU A 31 1.12 -0.52 5.07
C LEU A 31 2.56 -0.30 4.60
N LEU A 32 2.77 0.59 3.63
CA LEU A 32 4.09 0.91 3.11
C LEU A 32 4.97 1.64 4.12
N LYS A 33 4.39 2.30 5.13
CA LYS A 33 5.11 3.03 6.19
C LYS A 33 5.52 2.13 7.36
N ILE A 34 4.94 0.93 7.48
CA ILE A 34 5.21 0.02 8.61
C ILE A 34 6.69 -0.35 8.72
N LYS A 35 7.40 -0.51 7.59
CA LYS A 35 8.81 -0.91 7.61
C LYS A 35 9.70 0.03 8.42
N ASP A 36 9.38 1.32 8.44
CA ASP A 36 10.15 2.37 9.12
C ASP A 36 9.84 2.43 10.62
N THR A 37 8.80 1.71 11.08
CA THR A 37 8.38 1.66 12.48
C THR A 37 8.98 0.48 13.26
N LEU A 38 9.73 -0.41 12.59
CA LEU A 38 10.24 -1.64 13.18
C LEU A 38 11.53 -1.41 13.96
N ASN A 39 11.59 -2.00 15.16
CA ASN A 39 12.66 -1.72 16.13
C ASN A 39 13.91 -2.60 15.94
N THR A 40 13.76 -3.84 15.46
CA THR A 40 14.88 -4.79 15.40
C THR A 40 15.42 -4.95 13.99
N GLU A 41 16.72 -5.13 13.86
CA GLU A 41 17.38 -5.34 12.56
C GLU A 41 16.83 -6.56 11.78
N PRO A 42 16.56 -7.71 12.41
CA PRO A 42 15.90 -8.82 11.72
C PRO A 42 14.52 -8.45 11.18
N ALA A 43 13.72 -7.70 11.95
CA ALA A 43 12.38 -7.28 11.52
C ALA A 43 12.45 -6.32 10.33
N LYS A 44 13.37 -5.34 10.36
CA LYS A 44 13.60 -4.42 9.24
C LYS A 44 13.98 -5.17 7.96
N LYS A 45 14.87 -6.16 8.06
CA LYS A 45 15.27 -7.00 6.91
C LYS A 45 14.09 -7.74 6.27
N ILE A 46 13.24 -8.35 7.10
CA ILE A 46 12.02 -9.05 6.62
C ILE A 46 11.04 -8.03 6.01
N ALA A 47 10.90 -6.86 6.63
CA ALA A 47 9.97 -5.85 6.16
C ALA A 47 10.38 -5.22 4.84
N GLU A 48 11.67 -5.08 4.55
CA GLU A 48 12.13 -4.58 3.25
C GLU A 48 11.74 -5.52 2.11
N GLU A 49 11.84 -6.84 2.32
CA GLU A 49 11.37 -7.84 1.36
C GLU A 49 9.85 -7.72 1.13
N ARG A 50 9.07 -7.67 2.22
CA ARG A 50 7.61 -7.54 2.15
C ARG A 50 7.18 -6.22 1.51
N HIS A 51 7.87 -5.12 1.82
CA HIS A 51 7.62 -3.81 1.25
C HIS A 51 7.84 -3.81 -0.26
N ARG A 52 8.94 -4.40 -0.73
CA ARG A 52 9.19 -4.56 -2.16
C ARG A 52 8.10 -5.35 -2.86
N TYR A 53 7.67 -6.49 -2.29
CA TYR A 53 6.57 -7.27 -2.85
C TYR A 53 5.26 -6.46 -2.93
N MET A 54 4.94 -5.67 -1.90
CA MET A 54 3.75 -4.80 -1.94
C MET A 54 3.83 -3.75 -3.06
N LEU A 55 5.00 -3.15 -3.28
CA LEU A 55 5.19 -2.20 -4.39
C LEU A 55 5.04 -2.87 -5.76
N GLU A 56 5.63 -4.06 -5.94
CA GLU A 56 5.50 -4.85 -7.17
C GLU A 56 4.04 -5.24 -7.44
N PHE A 57 3.31 -5.63 -6.40
CA PHE A 57 1.88 -5.94 -6.49
C PHE A 57 1.06 -4.71 -6.94
N ILE A 58 1.27 -3.55 -6.32
CA ILE A 58 0.54 -2.32 -6.66
C ILE A 58 0.85 -1.89 -8.10
N ASP A 59 2.13 -1.89 -8.49
CA ASP A 59 2.54 -1.51 -9.85
C ASP A 59 1.89 -2.41 -10.90
N ARG A 60 1.94 -3.73 -10.68
CA ARG A 60 1.29 -4.70 -11.58
C ARG A 60 -0.22 -4.46 -11.64
N PHE A 61 -0.88 -4.32 -10.50
CA PHE A 61 -2.31 -4.06 -10.44
C PHE A 61 -2.70 -2.79 -11.23
N LEU A 62 -1.96 -1.70 -11.05
CA LEU A 62 -2.25 -0.43 -11.76
C LEU A 62 -2.03 -0.55 -13.27
N LYS A 63 -1.00 -1.29 -13.71
CA LYS A 63 -0.79 -1.58 -15.14
C LYS A 63 -1.90 -2.42 -15.74
N GLU A 64 -2.35 -3.47 -15.04
CA GLU A 64 -3.48 -4.30 -15.47
C GLU A 64 -4.76 -3.47 -15.57
N TRP A 65 -5.01 -2.62 -14.56
CA TRP A 65 -6.16 -1.71 -14.55
C TRP A 65 -6.15 -0.71 -15.71
N GLN A 66 -4.98 -0.17 -16.08
CA GLN A 66 -4.83 0.77 -17.18
C GLN A 66 -4.79 0.09 -18.56
N GLY A 67 -4.81 -1.24 -18.64
CA GLY A 67 -4.68 -1.98 -19.90
C GLY A 67 -3.30 -1.85 -20.55
N LEU A 68 -2.25 -1.63 -19.74
CA LEU A 68 -0.86 -1.53 -20.19
C LEU A 68 -0.10 -2.87 -20.17
N LEU A 69 -0.82 -3.95 -19.88
CA LEU A 69 -0.36 -5.35 -19.86
C LEU A 69 -1.18 -6.19 -20.84
#